data_AF-A0A1F3DE39-F1
#
_entry.id   AF-A0A1F3DE39-F1
#
_cell.length_a   1.000
_cell.length_b   1.000
_cell.length_c   1.000
_cell.angle_alpha   90.00
_cell.angle_beta   90.00
_cell.angle_gamma   90.00
#
_symmetry.space_group_name_H-M   'P 1'
#
loop_
_entity.id
_entity.type
_entity.pdbx_description
1 polymer ?
#
loop_
_entity_poly.entity_id
_entity_poly.type
_entity_poly.pdbx_seq_one_letter_code
_entity_poly.pdbx_strand_id
1 'polypeptide(L)'
;MKLPPSSKNWLTIIGSIIACINLAIIIVLFIISTIFDKGSTDLGLFIYIILPGFMILGLLLIPVGMIRARKEQSKLSSRADARFPRIDLNDQRHMNAFIIFTISTIIILFLSTLGSFKAFHMTESVEFCGTLCHEVMEPEHTAYLKSPHANVACVECHVGSGASWYVKSKISGMHQVIAVMTNNFSRPIETPLHDLRPAMETCEKCHWPQKFYARSLRTIKYFLADSANSEWDIILQMKTGPEYSDLGLSEGIHWHINPAIDVSYKSENDKREIISYIKYTDKITGEVHTYKNENISVTDSSLAASETRSMDCIDCHNRPSHNYSSPSAYFDKAMLTGEISNKIPYIKQVTMGILSERFSDKDTAMMKIADSITDHYRSELTGFYDTNKELLDNSIASIQKGFAQNTFPSMGVRYDVYPELIGHQESEGCFRCHNDQFKSETGRVISKDCNLCHSIIGQGKPGLMTYSSIRESLEFEHPVDIGTDWKEINCSECHKSLY
;
A
#
# COMPACT_ATOMS: atom_id res chain seq x y z
N MET A 1 -14.93 -44.87 -34.34
CA MET A 1 -16.24 -44.55 -33.74
C MET A 1 -17.00 -43.62 -34.68
N LYS A 2 -18.27 -43.90 -35.02
CA LYS A 2 -19.13 -42.92 -35.70
C LYS A 2 -19.70 -41.98 -34.64
N LEU A 3 -19.37 -40.70 -34.72
CA LEU A 3 -19.89 -39.67 -33.80
C LEU A 3 -21.42 -39.54 -33.95
N PRO A 4 -22.16 -39.25 -32.86
CA PRO A 4 -23.61 -39.10 -32.92
C PRO A 4 -24.02 -37.99 -33.91
N PRO A 5 -25.17 -38.12 -34.58
CA PRO A 5 -25.65 -37.10 -35.54
C PRO A 5 -25.76 -35.69 -34.92
N SER A 6 -26.05 -35.60 -33.62
CA SER A 6 -26.15 -34.36 -32.88
C SER A 6 -24.81 -33.63 -32.68
N SER A 7 -23.67 -34.32 -32.76
CA SER A 7 -22.34 -33.69 -32.66
C SER A 7 -21.78 -33.25 -34.01
N LYS A 8 -22.48 -33.51 -35.12
CA LYS A 8 -22.13 -33.07 -36.48
C LYS A 8 -22.69 -31.68 -36.78
N ASN A 9 -22.43 -30.73 -35.90
CA ASN A 9 -22.80 -29.33 -36.08
C ASN A 9 -21.56 -28.44 -35.93
N TRP A 10 -21.54 -27.33 -36.65
CA TRP A 10 -20.40 -26.41 -36.67
C TRP A 10 -20.02 -25.90 -35.28
N LEU A 11 -21.00 -25.68 -34.40
CA LEU A 11 -20.77 -25.12 -33.07
C LEU A 11 -20.04 -26.12 -32.15
N THR A 12 -20.39 -27.40 -32.21
CA THR A 12 -19.68 -28.49 -31.51
C THR A 12 -18.28 -28.75 -32.09
N ILE A 13 -18.12 -28.67 -33.42
CA ILE A 13 -16.80 -28.81 -34.06
C ILE A 13 -15.88 -27.66 -33.65
N ILE A 14 -16.35 -26.42 -33.74
CA ILE A 14 -15.59 -25.22 -33.34
C ILE A 14 -15.22 -25.31 -31.86
N GLY A 15 -16.18 -25.65 -30.99
CA GLY A 15 -15.91 -25.82 -29.55
C GLY A 15 -14.84 -26.88 -29.26
N SER A 16 -14.88 -28.01 -29.98
CA SER A 16 -13.90 -29.09 -29.85
C SER A 16 -12.50 -28.67 -30.33
N ILE A 17 -12.41 -27.94 -31.44
CA ILE A 17 -11.15 -27.40 -31.97
C ILE A 17 -10.55 -26.40 -30.97
N ILE A 18 -11.35 -25.46 -30.45
CA ILE A 18 -10.92 -24.49 -29.45
C ILE A 18 -10.37 -25.20 -28.20
N ALA A 19 -11.11 -26.17 -27.64
CA ALA A 19 -10.69 -26.87 -26.44
C ALA A 19 -9.39 -27.67 -26.66
N CYS A 20 -9.28 -28.42 -27.75
CA CYS A 20 -8.09 -29.22 -28.04
C CYS A 20 -6.85 -28.37 -28.33
N ILE A 21 -6.98 -27.29 -29.11
CA ILE A 21 -5.87 -26.39 -29.42
C ILE A 21 -5.38 -25.71 -28.13
N ASN A 22 -6.28 -25.17 -27.31
CA ASN A 22 -5.90 -24.53 -26.05
C ASN A 22 -5.22 -25.52 -25.10
N LEU A 23 -5.75 -26.75 -24.97
CA LEU A 23 -5.12 -27.79 -24.16
C LEU A 23 -3.70 -28.13 -24.65
N ALA A 24 -3.50 -28.26 -25.96
CA ALA A 24 -2.18 -28.52 -26.53
C ALA A 24 -1.21 -27.36 -26.27
N ILE A 25 -1.65 -26.12 -26.45
CA ILE A 25 -0.83 -24.93 -26.16
C ILE A 25 -0.48 -24.87 -24.67
N ILE A 26 -1.44 -25.11 -23.77
CA ILE A 26 -1.20 -25.15 -22.32
C ILE A 26 -0.11 -26.17 -22.00
N ILE A 27 -0.20 -27.39 -22.54
CA ILE A 27 0.80 -28.44 -22.31
C ILE A 27 2.18 -28.01 -22.80
N VAL A 28 2.28 -27.47 -24.02
CA VAL A 28 3.56 -27.02 -24.59
C VAL A 28 4.17 -25.90 -23.76
N LEU A 29 3.39 -24.86 -23.43
CA LEU A 29 3.87 -23.73 -22.64
C LEU A 29 4.24 -24.15 -21.21
N PHE A 30 3.50 -25.07 -20.61
CA PHE A 30 3.82 -25.63 -19.30
C PHE A 30 5.14 -26.38 -19.31
N ILE A 31 5.38 -27.21 -20.34
CA ILE A 31 6.66 -27.91 -20.53
C ILE A 31 7.81 -26.91 -20.70
N ILE A 32 7.62 -25.88 -21.54
CA ILE A 32 8.62 -24.82 -21.74
C ILE A 32 8.91 -24.09 -20.43
N SER A 33 7.88 -23.66 -19.70
CA SER A 33 8.04 -22.96 -18.43
C SER A 33 8.81 -23.80 -17.41
N THR A 34 8.51 -25.11 -17.34
CA THR A 34 9.16 -26.04 -16.41
C THR A 34 10.61 -26.33 -16.79
N ILE A 35 10.92 -26.50 -18.08
CA ILE A 35 12.29 -26.83 -18.55
C ILE A 35 13.22 -25.61 -18.44
N PHE A 36 12.73 -24.42 -18.76
CA PHE A 36 13.56 -23.22 -18.83
C PHE A 36 13.54 -22.39 -17.55
N ASP A 37 12.83 -22.84 -16.51
CA ASP A 37 12.61 -22.12 -15.24
C ASP A 37 12.17 -20.66 -15.44
N LYS A 38 11.48 -20.40 -16.56
CA LYS A 38 10.95 -19.08 -16.92
C LYS A 38 9.55 -18.98 -16.33
N GLY A 39 9.48 -18.62 -15.06
CA GLY A 39 8.24 -18.36 -14.33
C GLY A 39 7.84 -16.90 -14.33
N SER A 40 7.91 -16.18 -15.46
CA SER A 40 7.43 -14.78 -15.49
C SER A 40 5.92 -14.71 -15.27
N THR A 41 5.46 -13.69 -14.53
CA THR A 41 4.04 -13.45 -14.23
C THR A 41 3.19 -13.44 -15.50
N ASP A 42 3.70 -12.86 -16.59
CA ASP A 42 3.00 -12.81 -17.88
C ASP A 42 2.78 -14.21 -18.46
N LEU A 43 3.82 -15.06 -18.48
CA LEU A 43 3.70 -16.40 -19.00
C LEU A 43 2.73 -17.23 -18.15
N GLY A 44 2.79 -17.07 -16.83
CA GLY A 44 1.85 -17.67 -15.89
C GLY A 44 0.40 -17.24 -16.16
N LEU A 45 0.16 -15.96 -16.45
CA LEU A 45 -1.17 -15.43 -16.77
C LEU A 45 -1.79 -16.12 -17.98
N PHE A 46 -1.00 -16.33 -19.04
CA PHE A 46 -1.45 -17.04 -20.23
C PHE A 46 -1.74 -18.53 -19.95
N ILE A 47 -0.83 -19.23 -19.28
CA ILE A 47 -0.94 -20.67 -19.02
C ILE A 47 -2.10 -20.99 -18.06
N TYR A 48 -2.24 -20.22 -16.98
CA TYR A 48 -3.10 -20.59 -15.85
C TYR A 48 -4.46 -19.89 -15.84
N ILE A 49 -4.66 -18.81 -16.60
CA ILE A 49 -5.92 -18.05 -16.61
C ILE A 49 -6.51 -17.91 -18.01
N ILE A 50 -5.76 -17.33 -18.96
CA ILE A 50 -6.30 -16.96 -20.28
C ILE A 50 -6.64 -18.21 -21.12
N LEU A 51 -5.67 -19.10 -21.35
CA LEU A 51 -5.88 -20.30 -22.17
C LEU A 51 -6.90 -21.28 -21.55
N PRO A 52 -6.91 -21.53 -20.23
CA PRO A 52 -7.98 -22.30 -19.59
C PRO A 52 -9.36 -21.67 -19.77
N GLY A 53 -9.47 -20.34 -19.74
CA GLY A 53 -10.73 -19.62 -20.02
C GLY A 53 -11.28 -19.94 -21.42
N PHE A 54 -10.43 -19.89 -22.45
CA PHE A 54 -10.82 -20.28 -23.81
C PHE A 54 -11.10 -21.78 -23.94
N MET A 55 -10.35 -22.64 -23.24
CA MET A 55 -10.62 -24.07 -23.20
C MET A 55 -12.01 -24.36 -22.61
N ILE A 56 -12.37 -23.73 -21.49
CA ILE A 56 -13.70 -23.86 -20.86
C ILE A 56 -14.79 -23.35 -21.80
N LEU A 57 -14.59 -22.21 -22.45
CA LEU A 57 -15.52 -21.70 -23.47
C LEU A 57 -15.74 -22.73 -24.59
N GLY A 58 -14.66 -23.32 -25.11
CA GLY A 58 -14.73 -24.40 -26.10
C GLY A 58 -15.52 -25.62 -25.61
N LEU A 59 -15.25 -26.06 -24.37
CA LEU A 59 -15.96 -27.17 -23.72
C LEU A 59 -17.45 -26.87 -23.50
N LEU A 60 -17.84 -25.63 -23.23
CA LEU A 60 -19.24 -25.20 -23.08
C LEU A 60 -19.96 -25.12 -24.43
N LEU A 61 -19.28 -24.76 -25.52
CA LEU A 61 -19.86 -24.75 -26.86
C LEU A 61 -20.27 -26.16 -27.32
N ILE A 62 -19.54 -27.20 -26.92
CA ILE A 62 -19.86 -28.60 -27.28
C ILE A 62 -21.31 -29.00 -26.91
N PRO A 63 -21.73 -28.96 -25.62
CA PRO A 63 -23.10 -29.32 -25.23
C PRO A 63 -24.14 -28.33 -25.77
N VAL A 64 -23.82 -27.03 -25.86
CA VAL A 64 -24.73 -26.03 -26.45
C VAL A 64 -25.03 -26.36 -27.91
N GLY A 65 -24.01 -26.72 -28.70
CA GLY A 65 -24.16 -27.14 -30.09
C GLY A 65 -24.99 -28.40 -30.23
N MET A 66 -24.75 -29.39 -29.38
CA MET A 66 -25.51 -30.65 -29.37
C MET A 66 -26.99 -30.44 -28.99
N ILE A 67 -27.30 -29.58 -28.00
CA ILE A 67 -28.67 -29.25 -27.60
C ILE A 67 -29.40 -28.51 -28.73
N ARG A 68 -28.73 -27.56 -29.38
CA ARG A 68 -29.30 -26.79 -30.50
C ARG A 68 -29.57 -27.68 -31.72
N ALA A 69 -28.59 -28.48 -32.13
CA ALA A 69 -28.73 -29.41 -33.25
C ALA A 69 -29.87 -30.41 -33.00
N ARG A 70 -30.04 -30.87 -31.76
CA ARG A 70 -31.16 -31.76 -31.38
C ARG A 70 -32.51 -31.04 -31.43
N LYS A 71 -32.61 -29.80 -30.93
CA LYS A 71 -33.85 -29.00 -31.04
C LYS A 71 -34.23 -28.76 -32.50
N GLU A 72 -33.27 -28.46 -33.36
CA GLU A 72 -33.50 -28.28 -34.81
C GLU A 72 -33.94 -29.59 -35.47
N GLN A 73 -33.26 -30.72 -35.19
CA GLN A 73 -33.66 -32.05 -35.69
C GLN A 73 -35.06 -32.47 -35.21
N SER A 74 -35.44 -32.13 -33.97
CA SER A 74 -36.79 -32.42 -33.44
C SER A 74 -37.91 -31.61 -34.09
N LYS A 75 -37.59 -30.50 -34.76
CA LYS A 75 -38.55 -29.70 -35.54
C LYS A 75 -38.71 -30.23 -36.98
N LEU A 76 -37.69 -30.87 -37.53
CA LEU A 76 -37.67 -31.40 -38.91
C LEU A 76 -38.12 -32.86 -39.01
N SER A 77 -38.02 -33.64 -37.94
CA SER A 77 -38.45 -35.05 -37.91
C SER A 77 -39.79 -35.21 -37.19
N SER A 78 -40.66 -36.10 -37.67
CA SER A 78 -41.88 -36.49 -36.97
C SER A 78 -41.54 -36.92 -35.53
N ARG A 79 -42.35 -36.48 -34.57
CA ARG A 79 -42.14 -36.53 -33.10
C ARG A 79 -41.83 -37.93 -32.51
N ALA A 80 -41.84 -38.98 -33.33
CA ALA A 80 -41.70 -40.39 -32.96
C ALA A 80 -40.24 -40.90 -32.81
N ASP A 81 -39.25 -40.24 -33.42
CA ASP A 81 -37.85 -40.74 -33.43
C ASP A 81 -36.86 -39.97 -32.56
N ALA A 82 -37.29 -38.94 -31.83
CA ALA A 82 -36.44 -38.17 -30.92
C ALA A 82 -36.19 -38.89 -29.58
N ARG A 83 -35.71 -40.14 -29.60
CA ARG A 83 -35.40 -40.91 -28.39
C ARG A 83 -34.24 -40.27 -27.61
N PHE A 84 -34.28 -40.35 -26.29
CA PHE A 84 -33.13 -39.98 -25.45
C PHE A 84 -31.95 -40.93 -25.72
N PRO A 85 -30.70 -40.45 -25.56
CA PRO A 85 -29.54 -41.33 -25.67
C PRO A 85 -29.69 -42.50 -24.69
N ARG A 86 -29.62 -43.73 -25.20
CA ARG A 86 -29.61 -44.96 -24.40
C ARG A 86 -28.17 -45.29 -24.06
N ILE A 87 -27.81 -45.22 -22.79
CA ILE A 87 -26.51 -45.69 -22.29
C ILE A 87 -26.68 -47.16 -21.94
N ASP A 88 -26.02 -48.03 -22.69
CA ASP A 88 -26.04 -49.49 -22.45
C ASP A 88 -24.60 -49.97 -22.30
N LEU A 89 -24.13 -50.14 -21.06
CA LEU A 89 -22.75 -50.52 -20.77
C LEU A 89 -22.40 -51.93 -21.25
N ASN A 90 -23.38 -52.76 -21.63
CA ASN A 90 -23.13 -54.07 -22.23
C ASN A 90 -22.76 -53.96 -23.72
N ASP A 91 -23.01 -52.81 -24.37
CA ASP A 91 -22.52 -52.53 -25.72
C ASP A 91 -21.06 -52.05 -25.66
N GLN A 92 -20.15 -52.77 -26.33
CA GLN A 92 -18.73 -52.44 -26.39
C GLN A 92 -18.44 -50.98 -26.82
N ARG A 93 -19.29 -50.39 -27.66
CA ARG A 93 -19.13 -49.00 -28.12
C ARG A 93 -19.44 -48.01 -27.02
N HIS A 94 -20.49 -48.26 -26.25
CA HIS A 94 -20.84 -47.44 -25.09
C HIS A 94 -19.83 -47.64 -23.97
N MET A 95 -19.36 -48.87 -23.73
CA MET A 95 -18.28 -49.17 -22.79
C MET A 95 -17.00 -48.40 -23.13
N ASN A 96 -16.53 -48.46 -24.38
CA ASN A 96 -15.33 -47.74 -24.81
C ASN A 96 -15.51 -46.22 -24.71
N ALA A 97 -16.67 -45.69 -25.11
CA ALA A 97 -16.98 -44.27 -24.99
C ALA A 97 -17.02 -43.81 -23.53
N PHE A 98 -17.59 -44.62 -22.64
CA PHE A 98 -17.65 -44.37 -21.21
C PHE A 98 -16.26 -44.39 -20.57
N ILE A 99 -15.40 -45.35 -20.92
CA ILE A 99 -14.02 -45.42 -20.44
C ILE A 99 -13.22 -44.19 -20.89
N ILE A 100 -13.27 -43.85 -22.19
CA ILE A 100 -12.57 -42.67 -22.73
C ILE A 100 -13.08 -41.40 -22.06
N PHE A 101 -14.39 -41.22 -21.95
CA PHE A 101 -14.99 -40.07 -21.28
C PHE A 101 -14.54 -39.95 -19.83
N THR A 102 -14.54 -41.06 -19.09
CA THR A 102 -14.13 -41.10 -17.69
C THR A 102 -12.65 -40.74 -17.53
N ILE A 103 -11.75 -41.37 -18.31
CA ILE A 103 -10.31 -41.09 -18.27
C ILE A 103 -10.03 -39.63 -18.67
N SER A 104 -10.62 -39.15 -19.77
CA SER A 104 -10.47 -37.77 -20.20
C SER A 104 -10.98 -36.78 -19.15
N THR A 105 -12.11 -37.08 -18.49
CA THR A 105 -12.65 -36.23 -17.43
C THR A 105 -11.72 -36.19 -16.22
N ILE A 106 -11.18 -37.34 -15.78
CA ILE A 106 -10.20 -37.40 -14.68
C ILE A 106 -8.96 -36.58 -15.01
N ILE A 107 -8.41 -36.72 -16.22
CA ILE A 107 -7.22 -35.96 -16.66
C ILE A 107 -7.53 -34.46 -16.68
N ILE A 108 -8.67 -34.05 -17.25
CA ILE A 108 -9.07 -32.64 -17.31
C ILE A 108 -9.25 -32.10 -15.89
N LEU A 109 -9.95 -32.81 -15.00
CA LEU A 109 -10.14 -32.39 -13.62
C LEU A 109 -8.81 -32.24 -12.88
N PHE A 110 -7.88 -33.17 -13.07
CA PHE A 110 -6.55 -33.11 -12.48
C PHE A 110 -5.77 -31.89 -13.00
N LEU A 111 -5.71 -31.69 -14.31
CA LEU A 111 -5.04 -30.54 -14.94
C LEU A 111 -5.70 -29.21 -14.54
N SER A 112 -7.02 -29.16 -14.47
CA SER A 112 -7.77 -27.99 -13.99
C SER A 112 -7.45 -27.69 -12.53
N THR A 113 -7.40 -28.71 -11.67
CA THR A 113 -7.06 -28.52 -10.25
C THR A 113 -5.63 -27.98 -10.11
N LEU A 114 -4.66 -28.56 -10.81
CA LEU A 114 -3.27 -28.07 -10.82
C LEU A 114 -3.17 -26.64 -11.38
N GLY A 115 -3.85 -26.37 -12.48
CA GLY A 115 -3.89 -25.06 -13.12
C GLY A 115 -4.51 -24.01 -12.21
N SER A 116 -5.64 -24.32 -11.57
CA SER A 116 -6.30 -23.43 -10.61
C SER A 116 -5.43 -23.17 -9.38
N PHE A 117 -4.71 -24.18 -8.87
CA PHE A 117 -3.76 -24.00 -7.77
C PHE A 117 -2.60 -23.07 -8.14
N LYS A 118 -2.04 -23.22 -9.35
CA LYS A 118 -1.01 -22.31 -9.86
C LYS A 118 -1.55 -20.90 -10.11
N ALA A 119 -2.74 -20.77 -10.69
CA ALA A 119 -3.41 -19.49 -10.87
C ALA A 119 -3.66 -18.78 -9.53
N PHE A 120 -4.09 -19.53 -8.51
CA PHE A 120 -4.29 -19.04 -7.16
C PHE A 120 -3.00 -18.43 -6.61
N HIS A 121 -1.92 -19.21 -6.53
CA HIS A 121 -0.64 -18.71 -6.01
C HIS A 121 -0.07 -17.54 -6.80
N MET A 122 -0.20 -17.56 -8.13
CA MET A 122 0.26 -16.46 -8.98
C MET A 122 -0.54 -15.19 -8.70
N THR A 123 -1.87 -15.26 -8.66
CA THR A 123 -2.74 -14.08 -8.43
C THR A 123 -2.75 -13.56 -6.99
N GLU A 124 -1.92 -14.14 -6.13
CA GLU A 124 -1.68 -13.73 -4.75
C GLU A 124 -0.22 -13.33 -4.51
N SER A 125 0.62 -13.37 -5.55
CA SER A 125 2.02 -13.01 -5.45
C SER A 125 2.22 -11.50 -5.53
N VAL A 126 3.34 -11.03 -4.97
CA VAL A 126 3.73 -9.61 -5.03
C VAL A 126 3.96 -9.18 -6.47
N GLU A 127 4.54 -10.04 -7.30
CA GLU A 127 4.81 -9.77 -8.71
C GLU A 127 3.49 -9.54 -9.47
N PHE A 128 2.47 -10.36 -9.23
CA PHE A 128 1.17 -10.15 -9.86
C PHE A 128 0.53 -8.82 -9.45
N CYS A 129 0.52 -8.51 -8.15
CA CYS A 129 -0.09 -7.28 -7.66
C CYS A 129 0.71 -6.02 -8.01
N GLY A 130 2.04 -6.09 -8.01
CA GLY A 130 2.92 -4.93 -8.07
C GLY A 130 3.53 -4.64 -9.44
N THR A 131 3.71 -5.65 -10.31
CA THR A 131 4.43 -5.47 -11.58
C THR A 131 3.56 -5.62 -12.81
N LEU A 132 2.40 -6.28 -12.72
CA LEU A 132 1.54 -6.50 -13.88
C LEU A 132 0.97 -5.19 -14.45
N CYS A 133 0.37 -4.37 -13.58
CA CYS A 133 -0.10 -3.02 -13.91
C CYS A 133 0.97 -1.98 -13.60
N HIS A 134 2.16 -2.12 -14.21
CA HIS A 134 3.36 -1.37 -13.83
C HIS A 134 3.16 0.14 -13.74
N GLU A 135 2.45 0.80 -14.65
CA GLU A 135 2.25 2.27 -14.57
C GLU A 135 1.47 2.68 -13.31
N VAL A 136 0.41 1.94 -12.99
CA VAL A 136 -0.52 2.27 -11.90
C VAL A 136 0.03 1.82 -10.56
N MET A 137 0.74 0.69 -10.53
CA MET A 137 1.24 0.05 -9.31
C MET A 137 2.71 0.37 -9.01
N GLU A 138 3.47 1.00 -9.91
CA GLU A 138 4.86 1.43 -9.67
C GLU A 138 5.00 2.18 -8.33
N PRO A 139 4.14 3.17 -7.98
CA PRO A 139 4.29 3.90 -6.73
C PRO A 139 4.17 3.00 -5.49
N GLU A 140 3.14 2.15 -5.45
CA GLU A 140 2.84 1.29 -4.30
C GLU A 140 3.86 0.15 -4.17
N HIS A 141 4.26 -0.46 -5.29
CA HIS A 141 5.26 -1.52 -5.33
C HIS A 141 6.65 -1.01 -4.97
N THR A 142 7.05 0.16 -5.47
CA THR A 142 8.34 0.78 -5.14
C THR A 142 8.41 1.11 -3.65
N ALA A 143 7.33 1.63 -3.08
CA ALA A 143 7.26 1.92 -1.65
C ALA A 143 7.25 0.64 -0.79
N TYR A 144 6.56 -0.42 -1.23
CA TYR A 144 6.55 -1.72 -0.59
C TYR A 144 7.95 -2.32 -0.44
N LEU A 145 8.73 -2.33 -1.53
CA LEU A 145 10.06 -2.97 -1.56
C LEU A 145 11.07 -2.35 -0.59
N LYS A 146 10.89 -1.07 -0.22
CA LYS A 146 11.75 -0.36 0.74
C LYS A 146 11.20 -0.35 2.17
N SER A 147 10.04 -0.97 2.40
CA SER A 147 9.34 -0.92 3.68
C SER A 147 9.78 -2.04 4.63
N PRO A 148 9.48 -1.92 5.95
CA PRO A 148 9.66 -3.02 6.91
C PRO A 148 8.87 -4.30 6.55
N HIS A 149 7.88 -4.20 5.65
CA HIS A 149 7.02 -5.28 5.21
C HIS A 149 7.36 -5.81 3.82
N ALA A 150 8.53 -5.48 3.24
CA ALA A 150 8.94 -5.90 1.90
C ALA A 150 8.99 -7.43 1.67
N ASN A 151 8.90 -8.23 2.75
CA ASN A 151 8.85 -9.70 2.72
C ASN A 151 7.47 -10.27 3.13
N VAL A 152 6.44 -9.44 3.22
CA VAL A 152 5.07 -9.85 3.55
C VAL A 152 4.22 -9.73 2.28
N ALA A 153 3.65 -10.85 1.81
CA ALA A 153 2.86 -10.82 0.58
C ALA A 153 1.71 -9.82 0.65
N CYS A 154 1.41 -9.12 -0.46
CA CYS A 154 0.35 -8.11 -0.53
C CYS A 154 -1.00 -8.64 0.01
N VAL A 155 -1.27 -9.92 -0.26
CA VAL A 155 -2.51 -10.60 0.15
C VAL A 155 -2.66 -10.72 1.66
N GLU A 156 -1.60 -10.80 2.45
CA GLU A 156 -1.71 -10.91 3.92
C GLU A 156 -2.43 -9.68 4.52
N CYS A 157 -2.19 -8.51 3.92
CA CYS A 157 -2.85 -7.26 4.30
C CYS A 157 -4.14 -7.01 3.49
N HIS A 158 -4.08 -7.12 2.16
CA HIS A 158 -5.15 -6.68 1.26
C HIS A 158 -6.22 -7.74 0.96
N VAL A 159 -5.96 -9.02 1.20
CA VAL A 159 -6.89 -10.12 0.92
C VAL A 159 -7.19 -10.89 2.21
N GLY A 160 -8.44 -10.86 2.66
CA GLY A 160 -8.83 -11.59 3.85
C GLY A 160 -8.67 -13.10 3.71
N SER A 161 -8.42 -13.77 4.83
CA SER A 161 -8.38 -15.23 4.88
C SER A 161 -9.79 -15.81 4.70
N GLY A 162 -9.91 -16.91 3.95
CA GLY A 162 -11.15 -17.66 3.80
C GLY A 162 -11.87 -17.42 2.46
N ALA A 163 -12.82 -18.31 2.14
CA ALA A 163 -13.43 -18.38 0.82
C ALA A 163 -14.25 -17.12 0.45
N SER A 164 -14.93 -16.50 1.41
CA SER A 164 -15.72 -15.28 1.18
C SER A 164 -14.84 -14.11 0.75
N TRP A 165 -13.74 -13.89 1.48
CA TRP A 165 -12.77 -12.84 1.17
C TRP A 165 -12.03 -13.09 -0.13
N TYR A 166 -11.70 -14.35 -0.43
CA TYR A 166 -11.17 -14.74 -1.72
C TYR A 166 -12.13 -14.36 -2.87
N VAL A 167 -13.42 -14.69 -2.78
CA VAL A 167 -14.37 -14.32 -3.83
C VAL A 167 -14.53 -12.80 -3.95
N LYS A 168 -14.65 -12.08 -2.81
CA LYS A 168 -14.75 -10.62 -2.80
C LYS A 168 -13.54 -9.96 -3.45
N SER A 169 -12.32 -10.43 -3.13
CA SER A 169 -11.09 -9.88 -3.68
C SER A 169 -10.97 -10.10 -5.19
N LYS A 170 -11.36 -11.27 -5.72
CA LYS A 170 -11.31 -11.52 -7.17
C LYS A 170 -12.36 -10.72 -7.96
N ILE A 171 -13.56 -10.50 -7.40
CA ILE A 171 -14.56 -9.61 -8.02
C ILE A 171 -14.06 -8.16 -8.03
N SER A 172 -13.52 -7.68 -6.91
CA SER A 172 -12.91 -6.35 -6.82
C SER A 172 -11.73 -6.20 -7.78
N GLY A 173 -10.86 -7.20 -7.85
CA GLY A 173 -9.73 -7.22 -8.79
C GLY A 173 -10.18 -7.17 -10.25
N MET A 174 -11.27 -7.85 -10.62
CA MET A 174 -11.83 -7.75 -11.96
C MET A 174 -12.28 -6.32 -12.28
N HIS A 175 -12.93 -5.64 -11.34
CA HIS A 175 -13.32 -4.23 -11.51
C HIS A 175 -12.10 -3.31 -11.66
N GLN A 176 -11.04 -3.55 -10.88
CA GLN A 176 -9.78 -2.81 -11.00
C GLN A 176 -9.11 -3.02 -12.37
N VAL A 177 -9.08 -4.26 -12.87
CA VAL A 177 -8.55 -4.55 -14.22
C VAL A 177 -9.36 -3.78 -15.28
N ILE A 178 -10.69 -3.76 -15.19
CA ILE A 178 -11.54 -2.99 -16.11
C ILE A 178 -11.25 -1.48 -15.99
N ALA A 179 -11.10 -0.97 -14.77
CA ALA A 179 -10.77 0.44 -14.52
C ALA A 179 -9.43 0.82 -15.16
N VAL A 180 -8.40 -0.02 -15.01
CA VAL A 180 -7.09 0.19 -15.65
C VAL A 180 -7.20 0.09 -17.17
N MET A 181 -7.87 -0.92 -17.71
CA MET A 181 -8.06 -1.09 -19.16
C MET A 181 -8.82 0.07 -19.83
N THR A 182 -9.74 0.70 -19.09
CA THR A 182 -10.54 1.84 -19.56
C THR A 182 -9.98 3.20 -19.13
N ASN A 183 -8.85 3.21 -18.43
CA ASN A 183 -8.24 4.40 -17.80
C ASN A 183 -9.25 5.22 -16.96
N ASN A 184 -10.16 4.53 -16.27
CA ASN A 184 -11.21 5.12 -15.46
C ASN A 184 -10.90 4.95 -13.96
N PHE A 185 -9.92 5.70 -13.47
CA PHE A 185 -9.51 5.72 -12.06
C PHE A 185 -8.90 7.09 -11.68
N SER A 186 -8.83 7.38 -10.37
CA SER A 186 -8.27 8.64 -9.86
C SER A 186 -6.74 8.64 -9.88
N ARG A 187 -6.15 9.82 -10.11
CA ARG A 187 -4.70 10.05 -10.02
C ARG A 187 -4.48 11.26 -9.12
N PRO A 188 -3.99 11.10 -7.88
CA PRO A 188 -3.61 9.87 -7.18
C PRO A 188 -4.76 8.90 -6.90
N ILE A 189 -4.43 7.63 -6.66
CA ILE A 189 -5.40 6.62 -6.24
C ILE A 189 -5.82 6.92 -4.80
N GLU A 190 -7.11 7.08 -4.55
CA GLU A 190 -7.56 7.39 -3.18
C GLU A 190 -7.25 6.23 -2.23
N THR A 191 -6.84 6.56 -0.99
CA THR A 191 -6.64 5.53 0.04
C THR A 191 -8.01 4.97 0.42
N PRO A 192 -8.26 3.66 0.28
CA PRO A 192 -9.61 3.09 0.39
C PRO A 192 -10.00 2.90 1.86
N LEU A 193 -10.06 3.99 2.64
CA LEU A 193 -10.23 3.95 4.10
C LEU A 193 -11.51 3.23 4.56
N HIS A 194 -12.56 3.20 3.73
CA HIS A 194 -13.81 2.48 3.99
C HIS A 194 -13.74 0.97 3.75
N ASP A 195 -12.83 0.52 2.88
CA ASP A 195 -12.66 -0.89 2.51
C ASP A 195 -11.44 -1.54 3.20
N LEU A 196 -10.72 -0.79 4.04
CA LEU A 196 -9.61 -1.33 4.82
C LEU A 196 -10.10 -2.40 5.79
N ARG A 197 -9.36 -3.50 5.82
CA ARG A 197 -9.60 -4.57 6.78
C ARG A 197 -9.27 -4.07 8.20
N PRO A 198 -10.04 -4.47 9.22
CA PRO A 198 -9.76 -4.10 10.61
C PRO A 198 -8.34 -4.50 11.02
N ALA A 199 -7.67 -3.67 11.82
CA ALA A 199 -6.31 -3.93 12.31
C ALA A 199 -6.18 -5.31 13.01
N MET A 200 -7.22 -5.74 13.72
CA MET A 200 -7.28 -7.05 14.37
C MET A 200 -7.17 -8.25 13.40
N GLU A 201 -7.62 -8.07 12.15
CA GLU A 201 -7.56 -9.12 11.12
C GLU A 201 -6.31 -9.05 10.25
N THR A 202 -5.53 -7.97 10.36
CA THR A 202 -4.33 -7.70 9.55
C THR A 202 -3.10 -7.52 10.44
N CYS A 203 -2.94 -6.36 11.06
CA CYS A 203 -1.80 -5.98 11.89
C CYS A 203 -1.60 -6.94 13.07
N GLU A 204 -2.68 -7.28 13.78
CA GLU A 204 -2.60 -8.05 15.03
C GLU A 204 -2.31 -9.54 14.83
N LYS A 205 -2.26 -10.01 13.58
CA LYS A 205 -1.81 -11.37 13.26
C LYS A 205 -0.31 -11.55 13.44
N CYS A 206 0.44 -10.45 13.32
CA CYS A 206 1.90 -10.44 13.42
C CYS A 206 2.40 -9.56 14.57
N HIS A 207 1.70 -8.46 14.86
CA HIS A 207 1.98 -7.59 15.99
C HIS A 207 1.07 -7.98 17.16
N TRP A 208 1.58 -7.95 18.40
CA TRP A 208 0.79 -8.33 19.58
C TRP A 208 0.50 -7.09 20.45
N PRO A 209 -0.57 -6.33 20.17
CA PRO A 209 -0.92 -5.11 20.91
C PRO A 209 -0.93 -5.28 22.43
N GLN A 210 -1.47 -6.41 22.90
CA GLN A 210 -1.67 -6.67 24.32
C GLN A 210 -0.37 -7.01 25.07
N LYS A 211 0.77 -7.08 24.36
CA LYS A 211 2.10 -7.21 24.95
C LYS A 211 2.72 -5.82 25.14
N PHE A 212 3.32 -5.59 26.30
CA PHE A 212 4.05 -4.36 26.61
C PHE A 212 5.15 -4.05 25.58
N TYR A 213 5.29 -2.77 25.24
CA TYR A 213 6.37 -2.24 24.41
C TYR A 213 7.26 -1.30 25.25
N ALA A 214 8.53 -1.67 25.41
CA ALA A 214 9.51 -0.82 26.08
C ALA A 214 9.69 0.50 25.34
N ARG A 215 9.93 1.58 26.11
CA ARG A 215 10.38 2.86 25.56
C ARG A 215 11.58 2.65 24.65
N SER A 216 11.58 3.30 23.48
CA SER A 216 12.65 3.16 22.49
C SER A 216 13.45 4.45 22.36
N LEU A 217 14.73 4.32 22.00
CA LEU A 217 15.55 5.47 21.64
C LEU A 217 15.55 5.63 20.13
N ARG A 218 15.36 6.87 19.67
CA ARG A 218 15.43 7.26 18.27
C ARG A 218 16.42 8.40 18.13
N THR A 219 17.47 8.18 17.36
CA THR A 219 18.42 9.23 16.97
C THR A 219 18.10 9.65 15.55
N ILE A 220 17.93 10.95 15.35
CA ILE A 220 17.62 11.56 14.07
C ILE A 220 18.74 12.56 13.76
N LYS A 221 19.25 12.51 12.54
CA LYS A 221 20.27 13.41 12.02
C LYS A 221 19.66 14.23 10.90
N TYR A 222 19.76 15.55 11.02
CA TYR A 222 19.32 16.51 10.03
C TYR A 222 20.53 17.25 9.47
N PHE A 223 20.44 17.66 8.21
CA PHE A 223 21.38 18.60 7.62
C PHE A 223 20.65 19.91 7.36
N LEU A 224 21.26 21.05 7.66
CA LEU A 224 20.63 22.36 7.45
C LEU A 224 20.82 22.83 6.01
N ALA A 225 19.89 23.66 5.54
CA ALA A 225 19.96 24.29 4.23
C ALA A 225 20.88 25.52 4.25
N ASP A 226 22.14 25.33 4.65
CA ASP A 226 23.16 26.36 4.69
C ASP A 226 24.37 25.99 3.81
N SER A 227 25.39 26.86 3.79
CA SER A 227 26.58 26.68 2.96
C SER A 227 27.39 25.43 3.30
N ALA A 228 27.38 25.01 4.56
CA ALA A 228 28.14 23.88 5.08
C ALA A 228 27.32 22.57 5.11
N ASN A 229 26.02 22.66 4.81
CA ASN A 229 25.04 21.63 5.10
C ASN A 229 25.14 21.17 6.58
N SER A 230 25.16 22.13 7.52
CA SER A 230 25.48 21.89 8.93
C SER A 230 24.65 20.76 9.52
N GLU A 231 25.30 19.88 10.29
CA GLU A 231 24.66 18.75 10.94
C GLU A 231 23.96 19.17 12.24
N TRP A 232 22.76 18.63 12.47
CA TRP A 232 22.01 18.74 13.70
C TRP A 232 21.44 17.38 14.12
N ASP A 233 21.78 16.95 15.33
CA ASP A 233 21.33 15.68 15.88
C ASP A 233 20.25 15.90 16.94
N ILE A 234 19.26 15.01 16.96
CA ILE A 234 18.25 14.92 18.03
C ILE A 234 18.15 13.47 18.48
N ILE A 235 18.16 13.25 19.79
CA ILE A 235 17.98 11.95 20.43
C ILE A 235 16.70 12.01 21.25
N LEU A 236 15.73 11.18 20.85
CA LEU A 236 14.42 11.08 21.47
C LEU A 236 14.31 9.76 22.23
N GLN A 237 13.83 9.81 23.46
CA GLN A 237 13.22 8.66 24.11
C GLN A 237 11.72 8.65 23.78
N MET A 238 11.30 7.75 22.90
CA MET A 238 9.90 7.55 22.56
C MET A 238 9.19 6.79 23.68
N LYS A 239 8.07 7.34 24.17
CA LYS A 239 7.25 6.72 25.22
C LYS A 239 6.25 5.72 24.62
N THR A 240 6.75 4.72 23.89
CA THR A 240 5.97 3.64 23.24
C THR A 240 5.11 2.82 24.21
N GLY A 241 5.46 2.82 25.49
CA GLY A 241 4.69 2.22 26.57
C GLY A 241 5.19 2.74 27.92
N PRO A 242 4.82 2.07 29.02
CA PRO A 242 5.23 2.49 30.34
C PRO A 242 6.73 2.57 30.61
N GLU A 243 7.10 3.37 31.61
CA GLU A 243 8.42 3.33 32.23
C GLU A 243 8.70 1.96 32.87
N TYR A 244 7.69 1.41 33.56
CA TYR A 244 7.77 0.12 34.22
C TYR A 244 6.97 -0.92 33.43
N SER A 245 7.65 -1.93 32.89
CA SER A 245 7.05 -2.94 32.00
C SER A 245 5.81 -3.64 32.55
N ASP A 246 5.77 -3.83 33.88
CA ASP A 246 4.70 -4.55 34.56
C ASP A 246 3.36 -3.80 34.55
N LEU A 247 3.38 -2.51 34.19
CA LEU A 247 2.17 -1.69 34.04
C LEU A 247 1.45 -1.92 32.69
N GLY A 248 2.02 -2.69 31.77
CA GLY A 248 1.36 -3.11 30.54
C GLY A 248 1.05 -1.94 29.60
N LEU A 249 -0.23 -1.65 29.35
CA LEU A 249 -0.70 -0.58 28.46
C LEU A 249 -1.42 0.56 29.22
N SER A 250 -0.99 0.84 30.45
CA SER A 250 -1.60 1.91 31.26
C SER A 250 -1.16 3.31 30.86
N GLU A 251 0.00 3.47 30.20
CA GLU A 251 0.59 4.76 29.83
C GLU A 251 1.42 4.65 28.54
N GLY A 252 1.97 5.79 28.08
CA GLY A 252 2.71 5.89 26.83
C GLY A 252 1.80 5.97 25.61
N ILE A 253 2.33 6.28 24.43
CA ILE A 253 1.54 6.58 23.23
C ILE A 253 0.59 5.45 22.81
N HIS A 254 0.86 4.20 23.19
CA HIS A 254 -0.01 3.05 22.88
C HIS A 254 -1.03 2.71 23.99
N TRP A 255 -1.28 3.56 24.98
CA TRP A 255 -2.31 3.25 26.00
C TRP A 255 -3.71 3.02 25.38
N HIS A 256 -4.00 3.64 24.24
CA HIS A 256 -5.31 3.60 23.59
C HIS A 256 -5.63 2.25 22.90
N ILE A 257 -4.66 1.34 22.73
CA ILE A 257 -4.91 -0.04 22.26
C ILE A 257 -5.13 -1.03 23.42
N ASN A 258 -5.21 -0.52 24.66
CA ASN A 258 -5.56 -1.32 25.82
C ASN A 258 -6.98 -1.89 25.66
N PRO A 259 -7.20 -3.22 25.80
CA PRO A 259 -8.53 -3.82 25.66
C PRO A 259 -9.60 -3.24 26.61
N ALA A 260 -9.17 -2.75 27.78
CA ALA A 260 -10.03 -2.10 28.76
C ALA A 260 -10.53 -0.73 28.30
N ILE A 261 -9.92 -0.15 27.29
CA ILE A 261 -10.15 1.22 26.85
C ILE A 261 -10.78 1.21 25.46
N ASP A 262 -11.70 2.15 25.22
CA ASP A 262 -12.24 2.47 23.91
C ASP A 262 -12.03 3.96 23.66
N VAL A 263 -11.27 4.30 22.63
CA VAL A 263 -11.19 5.66 22.10
C VAL A 263 -11.92 5.66 20.77
N SER A 264 -13.06 6.32 20.70
CA SER A 264 -13.82 6.50 19.46
C SER A 264 -13.83 7.95 19.03
N TYR A 265 -13.90 8.21 17.73
CA TYR A 265 -13.87 9.55 17.19
C TYR A 265 -14.81 9.71 15.98
N LYS A 266 -15.09 10.97 15.64
CA LYS A 266 -15.79 11.37 14.42
C LYS A 266 -14.92 12.35 13.64
N SER A 267 -14.93 12.18 12.32
CA SER A 267 -14.20 13.04 11.41
C SER A 267 -15.13 13.71 10.41
N GLU A 268 -14.77 14.92 10.01
CA GLU A 268 -15.48 15.73 9.03
C GLU A 268 -15.02 15.48 7.57
N ASN A 269 -14.05 14.59 7.37
CA ASN A 269 -13.58 14.21 6.03
C ASN A 269 -13.23 12.72 5.92
N ASP A 270 -13.33 12.18 4.70
CA ASP A 270 -13.08 10.75 4.44
C ASP A 270 -11.63 10.34 4.74
N LYS A 271 -10.69 11.29 4.66
CA LYS A 271 -9.27 11.10 5.00
C LYS A 271 -9.00 10.95 6.49
N ARG A 272 -9.99 11.22 7.35
CA ARG A 272 -9.88 11.15 8.82
C ARG A 272 -8.86 12.13 9.39
N GLU A 273 -8.58 13.22 8.68
CA GLU A 273 -7.59 14.23 9.10
C GLU A 273 -8.21 15.33 9.96
N ILE A 274 -9.51 15.59 9.78
CA ILE A 274 -10.24 16.63 10.51
C ILE A 274 -11.12 15.96 11.55
N ILE A 275 -10.64 15.84 12.78
CA ILE A 275 -11.37 15.22 13.89
C ILE A 275 -12.11 16.31 14.66
N SER A 276 -13.40 16.12 14.91
CA SER A 276 -14.26 17.10 15.58
C SER A 276 -14.72 16.65 16.97
N TYR A 277 -14.78 15.34 17.18
CA TYR A 277 -15.32 14.75 18.40
C TYR A 277 -14.54 13.49 18.76
N ILE A 278 -14.23 13.35 20.04
CA ILE A 278 -13.55 12.19 20.62
C ILE A 278 -14.33 11.73 21.86
N LYS A 279 -14.49 10.43 22.01
CA LYS A 279 -15.07 9.79 23.18
C LYS A 279 -14.09 8.76 23.72
N TYR A 280 -13.71 8.93 24.97
CA TYR A 280 -13.02 7.94 25.77
C TYR A 280 -14.05 7.16 26.59
N THR A 281 -13.90 5.84 26.64
CA THR A 281 -14.66 4.96 27.54
C THR A 281 -13.72 3.96 28.20
N ASP A 282 -13.73 3.91 29.53
CA ASP A 282 -13.15 2.81 30.30
C ASP A 282 -14.21 1.72 30.46
N LYS A 283 -13.95 0.55 29.87
CA LYS A 283 -14.88 -0.60 29.87
C LYS A 283 -14.94 -1.32 31.22
N ILE A 284 -13.95 -1.11 32.09
CA ILE A 284 -13.88 -1.72 33.43
C ILE A 284 -14.65 -0.86 34.42
N THR A 285 -14.35 0.44 34.48
CA THR A 285 -14.97 1.36 35.45
C THR A 285 -16.30 1.94 34.96
N GLY A 286 -16.51 1.96 33.64
CA GLY A 286 -17.64 2.64 33.00
C GLY A 286 -17.46 4.15 32.86
N GLU A 287 -16.29 4.70 33.22
CA GLU A 287 -16.00 6.14 33.08
C GLU A 287 -15.99 6.55 31.61
N VAL A 288 -16.65 7.68 31.29
CA VAL A 288 -16.75 8.21 29.93
C VAL A 288 -16.36 9.68 29.93
N HIS A 289 -15.49 10.06 28.99
CA HIS A 289 -15.18 11.45 28.69
C HIS A 289 -15.43 11.75 27.23
N THR A 290 -16.10 12.86 26.97
CA THR A 290 -16.32 13.36 25.61
C THR A 290 -15.61 14.67 25.42
N TYR A 291 -14.92 14.82 24.31
CA TYR A 291 -14.18 16.01 23.94
C TYR A 291 -14.70 16.51 22.59
N LYS A 292 -14.93 17.83 22.50
CA LYS A 292 -15.29 18.52 21.26
C LYS A 292 -14.18 19.51 20.93
N ASN A 293 -13.83 19.63 19.65
CA ASN A 293 -12.92 20.65 19.18
C ASN A 293 -13.67 22.00 19.09
N GLU A 294 -13.26 22.99 19.89
CA GLU A 294 -13.92 24.31 19.92
C GLU A 294 -13.75 25.11 18.62
N ASN A 295 -12.71 24.82 17.84
CA ASN A 295 -12.42 25.54 16.59
C ASN A 295 -13.19 24.99 15.38
N ILE A 296 -13.89 23.86 15.54
CA ILE A 296 -14.69 23.26 14.48
C ILE A 296 -16.16 23.39 14.86
N SER A 297 -16.87 24.26 14.14
CA SER A 297 -18.31 24.43 14.32
C SER A 297 -19.06 23.23 13.74
N VAL A 298 -19.43 22.27 14.59
CA VAL A 298 -20.23 21.11 14.19
C VAL A 298 -21.59 21.15 14.87
N THR A 299 -22.67 21.07 14.09
CA THR A 299 -24.03 21.01 14.65
C THR A 299 -24.30 19.66 15.31
N ASP A 300 -25.15 19.60 16.33
CA ASP A 300 -25.50 18.32 16.96
C ASP A 300 -26.15 17.34 15.96
N SER A 301 -26.87 17.86 14.96
CA SER A 301 -27.45 17.05 13.88
C SER A 301 -26.38 16.44 12.96
N SER A 302 -25.33 17.19 12.61
CA SER A 302 -24.24 16.65 11.78
C SER A 302 -23.40 15.67 12.58
N LEU A 303 -23.10 15.95 13.85
CA LEU A 303 -22.45 14.98 14.74
C LEU A 303 -23.26 13.68 14.83
N ALA A 304 -24.60 13.75 14.95
CA ALA A 304 -25.45 12.55 15.03
C ALA A 304 -25.44 11.72 13.74
N ALA A 305 -25.27 12.35 12.58
CA ALA A 305 -25.22 11.68 11.28
C ALA A 305 -23.82 11.09 10.97
N SER A 306 -22.74 11.65 11.53
CA SER A 306 -21.38 11.18 11.28
C SER A 306 -21.11 9.79 11.86
N GLU A 307 -20.45 8.95 11.07
CA GLU A 307 -20.01 7.62 11.47
C GLU A 307 -19.06 7.70 12.67
N THR A 308 -19.30 6.87 13.68
CA THR A 308 -18.42 6.77 14.84
C THR A 308 -17.43 5.65 14.60
N ARG A 309 -16.14 5.95 14.63
CA ARG A 309 -15.08 4.97 14.43
C ARG A 309 -14.33 4.73 15.74
N SER A 310 -14.07 3.47 16.07
CA SER A 310 -13.09 3.11 17.10
C SER A 310 -11.69 3.33 16.54
N MET A 311 -10.84 3.99 17.31
CA MET A 311 -9.44 4.20 16.98
C MET A 311 -8.72 2.85 16.93
N ASP A 312 -7.94 2.63 15.88
CA ASP A 312 -7.10 1.45 15.69
C ASP A 312 -5.69 1.84 15.23
N CYS A 313 -4.86 0.82 14.94
CA CYS A 313 -3.47 1.03 14.56
C CYS A 313 -3.30 1.90 13.31
N ILE A 314 -4.23 1.84 12.34
CA ILE A 314 -4.11 2.52 11.04
C ILE A 314 -4.37 4.01 11.18
N ASP A 315 -5.10 4.44 12.22
CA ASP A 315 -5.35 5.86 12.45
C ASP A 315 -4.06 6.65 12.74
N CYS A 316 -3.01 5.98 13.24
CA CYS A 316 -1.67 6.55 13.46
C CYS A 316 -0.62 5.97 12.49
N HIS A 317 -0.63 4.64 12.27
CA HIS A 317 0.26 3.94 11.33
C HIS A 317 -0.42 3.76 9.97
N ASN A 318 -0.81 4.87 9.36
CA ASN A 318 -1.63 4.88 8.14
C ASN A 318 -0.90 4.37 6.87
N ARG A 319 0.44 4.30 6.90
CA ARG A 319 1.28 3.87 5.77
C ARG A 319 2.41 2.93 6.20
N PRO A 320 2.09 1.72 6.72
CA PRO A 320 3.09 0.81 7.28
C PRO A 320 4.02 0.20 6.22
N SER A 321 3.55 0.11 4.97
CA SER A 321 4.28 -0.51 3.86
C SER A 321 4.45 0.40 2.64
N HIS A 322 3.73 1.52 2.58
CA HIS A 322 3.62 2.36 1.39
C HIS A 322 3.90 3.84 1.72
N ASN A 323 5.07 4.07 2.33
CA ASN A 323 5.54 5.39 2.73
C ASN A 323 6.24 6.12 1.56
N TYR A 324 5.85 7.37 1.36
CA TYR A 324 6.51 8.32 0.46
C TYR A 324 7.18 9.41 1.30
N SER A 325 8.50 9.34 1.44
CA SER A 325 9.25 10.25 2.28
C SER A 325 9.35 11.64 1.65
N SER A 326 9.37 12.68 2.48
CA SER A 326 9.57 14.06 2.03
C SER A 326 10.96 14.23 1.38
N PRO A 327 11.12 15.21 0.47
CA PRO A 327 12.44 15.57 -0.06
C PRO A 327 13.51 15.79 0.99
N SER A 328 13.21 16.49 2.08
CA SER A 328 14.19 16.66 3.15
C SER A 328 14.57 15.31 3.77
N ALA A 329 13.61 14.43 4.06
CA ALA A 329 13.87 13.16 4.73
C ALA A 329 14.74 12.20 3.90
N TYR A 330 14.44 12.02 2.60
CA TYR A 330 15.29 11.14 1.78
C TYR A 330 16.62 11.79 1.40
N PHE A 331 16.70 13.12 1.34
CA PHE A 331 17.95 13.84 1.11
C PHE A 331 18.89 13.70 2.32
N ASP A 332 18.37 13.92 3.54
CA ASP A 332 19.14 13.76 4.77
C ASP A 332 19.63 12.32 4.94
N LYS A 333 18.80 11.34 4.60
CA LYS A 333 19.22 9.93 4.56
C LYS A 333 20.36 9.69 3.58
N ALA A 334 20.30 10.24 2.37
CA ALA A 334 21.34 10.08 1.36
C ALA A 334 22.64 10.81 1.73
N MET A 335 22.56 11.95 2.41
CA MET A 335 23.73 12.60 3.00
C MET A 335 24.35 11.77 4.13
N LEU A 336 23.52 11.23 5.02
CA LEU A 336 23.97 10.38 6.13
C LEU A 336 24.72 9.13 5.63
N THR A 337 24.28 8.52 4.53
CA THR A 337 24.96 7.36 3.94
C THR A 337 26.12 7.73 3.01
N GLY A 338 26.38 9.01 2.80
CA GLY A 338 27.44 9.51 1.90
C GLY A 338 27.11 9.39 0.41
N GLU A 339 25.88 9.02 0.05
CA GLU A 339 25.39 9.02 -1.34
C GLU A 339 25.30 10.45 -1.91
N ILE A 340 25.09 11.45 -1.05
CA ILE A 340 25.21 12.88 -1.35
C ILE A 340 26.35 13.44 -0.52
N SER A 341 27.33 14.08 -1.17
CA SER A 341 28.49 14.60 -0.44
C SER A 341 28.18 15.93 0.27
N ASN A 342 28.44 15.97 1.59
CA ASN A 342 28.39 17.20 2.38
C ASN A 342 29.45 18.25 1.99
N LYS A 343 30.43 17.87 1.16
CA LYS A 343 31.46 18.78 0.65
C LYS A 343 30.96 19.70 -0.47
N ILE A 344 29.77 19.45 -1.01
CA ILE A 344 29.14 20.30 -2.02
C ILE A 344 28.44 21.46 -1.30
N PRO A 345 28.93 22.71 -1.41
CA PRO A 345 28.34 23.82 -0.69
C PRO A 345 26.88 24.06 -1.12
N TYR A 346 26.00 24.38 -0.18
CA TYR A 346 24.58 24.71 -0.42
C TYR A 346 23.74 23.61 -1.10
N ILE A 347 24.23 22.37 -1.23
CA ILE A 347 23.54 21.33 -2.02
C ILE A 347 22.14 21.04 -1.49
N LYS A 348 21.91 21.08 -0.17
CA LYS A 348 20.57 20.92 0.40
C LYS A 348 19.65 22.06 -0.01
N GLN A 349 20.10 23.31 0.13
CA GLN A 349 19.31 24.50 -0.18
C GLN A 349 18.86 24.49 -1.65
N VAL A 350 19.80 24.28 -2.58
CA VAL A 350 19.55 24.24 -4.03
C VAL A 350 18.56 23.12 -4.35
N THR A 351 18.80 21.92 -3.82
CA THR A 351 17.99 20.74 -4.11
C THR A 351 16.56 20.87 -3.58
N MET A 352 16.36 21.39 -2.36
CA MET A 352 15.01 21.57 -1.81
C MET A 352 14.20 22.60 -2.61
N GLY A 353 14.84 23.67 -3.11
CA GLY A 353 14.20 24.63 -4.00
C GLY A 353 13.63 23.95 -5.26
N ILE A 354 14.42 23.10 -5.90
CA ILE A 354 14.01 22.37 -7.12
C ILE A 354 12.94 21.32 -6.82
N LEU A 355 13.11 20.54 -5.74
CA LEU A 355 12.19 19.43 -5.40
C LEU A 355 10.85 19.90 -4.83
N SER A 356 10.71 21.18 -4.49
CA SER A 356 9.43 21.79 -4.12
C SER A 356 8.45 21.87 -5.30
N GLU A 357 8.97 21.94 -6.53
CA GLU A 357 8.18 22.04 -7.75
C GLU A 357 7.31 20.80 -8.02
N ARG A 358 6.24 21.00 -8.80
CA ARG A 358 5.41 19.93 -9.34
C ARG A 358 5.88 19.63 -10.77
N PHE A 359 6.18 18.38 -11.05
CA PHE A 359 6.56 17.91 -12.38
C PHE A 359 5.39 17.23 -13.09
N SER A 360 5.41 17.17 -14.42
CA SER A 360 4.41 16.50 -15.24
C SER A 360 4.60 14.98 -15.25
N ASP A 361 5.84 14.55 -15.42
CA ASP A 361 6.24 13.16 -15.62
C ASP A 361 7.65 12.94 -15.05
N LYS A 362 8.03 11.66 -14.95
CA LYS A 362 9.29 11.23 -14.35
C LYS A 362 10.50 11.71 -15.16
N ASP A 363 10.47 11.60 -16.48
CA ASP A 363 11.62 11.93 -17.33
C ASP A 363 11.93 13.42 -17.31
N THR A 364 10.87 14.26 -17.40
CA THR A 364 10.98 15.71 -17.24
C THR A 364 11.56 16.09 -15.88
N ALA A 365 11.12 15.40 -14.80
CA ALA A 365 11.65 15.63 -13.47
C ALA A 365 13.15 15.27 -13.38
N MET A 366 13.54 14.10 -13.90
CA MET A 366 14.94 13.67 -13.90
C MET A 366 15.84 14.68 -14.61
N MET A 367 15.47 15.12 -15.82
CA MET A 367 16.25 16.10 -16.58
C MET A 367 16.32 17.44 -15.84
N LYS A 368 15.19 18.00 -15.41
CA LYS A 368 15.17 19.28 -14.69
C LYS A 368 16.00 19.27 -13.41
N ILE A 369 15.96 18.19 -12.63
CA ILE A 369 16.77 18.05 -11.41
C ILE A 369 18.26 18.11 -11.77
N ALA A 370 18.71 17.34 -12.76
CA ALA A 370 20.10 17.32 -13.15
C ALA A 370 20.57 18.67 -13.73
N ASP A 371 19.81 19.23 -14.66
CA ASP A 371 20.16 20.46 -15.35
C ASP A 371 20.18 21.65 -14.39
N SER A 372 19.15 21.80 -13.55
CA SER A 372 19.04 22.94 -12.63
C SER A 372 20.14 22.94 -11.57
N ILE A 373 20.49 21.77 -11.02
CA ILE A 373 21.61 21.65 -10.08
C ILE A 373 22.93 21.96 -10.81
N THR A 374 23.16 21.34 -11.98
CA THR A 374 24.38 21.53 -12.76
C THR A 374 24.59 22.98 -13.15
N ASP A 375 23.55 23.65 -13.63
CA ASP A 375 23.62 25.03 -14.07
C ASP A 375 23.86 25.99 -12.91
N HIS A 376 23.25 25.75 -11.74
CA HIS A 376 23.54 26.52 -10.53
C HIS A 376 25.03 26.48 -10.16
N TYR A 377 25.65 25.30 -10.13
CA TYR A 377 27.07 25.19 -9.80
C TYR A 377 27.98 25.72 -10.92
N ARG A 378 27.56 25.61 -12.18
CA ARG A 378 28.31 26.18 -13.31
C ARG A 378 28.31 27.71 -13.27
N SER A 379 27.19 28.34 -12.94
CA SER A 379 27.06 29.81 -12.92
C SER A 379 27.56 30.45 -11.63
N GLU A 380 27.16 29.94 -10.47
CA GLU A 380 27.41 30.58 -9.17
C GLU A 380 28.72 30.12 -8.52
N LEU A 381 29.19 28.91 -8.85
CA LEU A 381 30.32 28.24 -8.19
C LEU A 381 31.27 27.56 -9.21
N THR A 382 31.59 28.25 -10.30
CA THR A 382 32.34 27.69 -11.45
C THR A 382 33.65 26.99 -11.05
N GLY A 383 34.44 27.59 -10.15
CA GLY A 383 35.69 26.98 -9.69
C GLY A 383 35.49 25.66 -8.92
N PHE A 384 34.38 25.53 -8.19
CA PHE A 384 34.00 24.27 -7.54
C PHE A 384 33.57 23.24 -8.60
N TYR A 385 32.70 23.65 -9.53
CA TYR A 385 32.18 22.79 -10.60
C TYR A 385 33.30 22.17 -11.45
N ASP A 386 34.25 22.99 -11.92
CA ASP A 386 35.34 22.55 -12.80
C ASP A 386 36.24 21.48 -12.13
N THR A 387 36.36 21.52 -10.80
CA THR A 387 37.22 20.59 -10.04
C THR A 387 36.45 19.37 -9.51
N ASN A 388 35.14 19.50 -9.26
CA ASN A 388 34.34 18.50 -8.54
C ASN A 388 33.18 17.93 -9.36
N LYS A 389 33.26 17.97 -10.69
CA LYS A 389 32.18 17.51 -11.57
C LYS A 389 31.69 16.10 -11.23
N GLU A 390 32.60 15.14 -11.05
CA GLU A 390 32.23 13.75 -10.72
C GLU A 390 31.51 13.65 -9.36
N LEU A 391 31.95 14.41 -8.36
CA LEU A 391 31.30 14.46 -7.05
C LEU A 391 29.87 14.99 -7.15
N LEU A 392 29.68 16.02 -7.98
CA LEU A 392 28.37 16.62 -8.25
C LEU A 392 27.47 15.66 -9.02
N ASP A 393 27.96 15.05 -10.11
CA ASP A 393 27.23 14.10 -10.93
C ASP A 393 26.72 12.91 -10.09
N ASN A 394 27.57 12.34 -9.23
CA ASN A 394 27.20 11.25 -8.32
C ASN A 394 26.12 11.69 -7.32
N SER A 395 26.23 12.90 -6.77
CA SER A 395 25.22 13.44 -5.84
C SER A 395 23.88 13.72 -6.55
N ILE A 396 23.90 14.23 -7.79
CA ILE A 396 22.71 14.41 -8.63
C ILE A 396 22.01 13.07 -8.87
N ALA A 397 22.75 12.02 -9.22
CA ALA A 397 22.19 10.69 -9.44
C ALA A 397 21.50 10.15 -8.17
N SER A 398 22.08 10.38 -6.99
CA SER A 398 21.47 10.03 -5.70
C SER A 398 20.19 10.81 -5.41
N ILE A 399 20.15 12.11 -5.74
CA ILE A 399 18.95 12.94 -5.62
C ILE A 399 17.84 12.44 -6.54
N GLN A 400 18.16 12.17 -7.81
CA GLN A 400 17.24 11.60 -8.80
C GLN A 400 16.69 10.24 -8.34
N LYS A 401 17.54 9.36 -7.79
CA LYS A 401 17.13 8.09 -7.19
C LYS A 401 16.16 8.31 -6.03
N GLY A 402 16.45 9.25 -5.13
CA GLY A 402 15.55 9.62 -4.03
C GLY A 402 14.19 10.09 -4.51
N PHE A 403 14.15 10.96 -5.54
CA PHE A 403 12.90 11.41 -6.17
C PHE A 403 12.13 10.25 -6.79
N ALA A 404 12.78 9.43 -7.62
CA ALA A 404 12.14 8.31 -8.35
C ALA A 404 11.56 7.23 -7.43
N GLN A 405 11.98 7.19 -6.16
CA GLN A 405 11.49 6.24 -5.15
C GLN A 405 10.37 6.80 -4.25
N ASN A 406 10.07 8.10 -4.34
CA ASN A 406 9.14 8.77 -3.42
C ASN A 406 8.09 9.65 -4.12
N THR A 407 8.33 10.06 -5.37
CA THR A 407 7.44 10.96 -6.13
C THR A 407 7.16 10.35 -7.50
N PHE A 408 5.88 10.20 -7.85
CA PHE A 408 5.44 9.62 -9.12
C PHE A 408 4.48 10.59 -9.81
N PRO A 409 4.99 11.53 -10.62
CA PRO A 409 4.19 12.60 -11.22
C PRO A 409 2.99 12.12 -12.02
N SER A 410 3.16 11.10 -12.87
CA SER A 410 2.10 10.55 -13.72
C SER A 410 0.94 9.93 -12.92
N MET A 411 1.19 9.56 -11.66
CA MET A 411 0.21 9.02 -10.73
C MET A 411 -0.17 10.02 -9.63
N GLY A 412 0.32 11.27 -9.68
CA GLY A 412 0.03 12.30 -8.68
C GLY A 412 0.52 11.96 -7.26
N VAL A 413 1.42 11.00 -7.11
CA VAL A 413 1.91 10.53 -5.80
C VAL A 413 3.03 11.43 -5.31
N ARG A 414 2.84 12.00 -4.10
CA ARG A 414 3.83 12.82 -3.39
C ARG A 414 3.57 12.77 -1.89
N TYR A 415 4.59 13.02 -1.08
CA TYR A 415 4.51 12.99 0.40
C TYR A 415 3.38 13.87 0.98
N ASP A 416 3.10 15.03 0.38
CA ASP A 416 2.09 15.99 0.84
C ASP A 416 0.65 15.61 0.43
N VAL A 417 0.51 14.74 -0.57
CA VAL A 417 -0.74 14.12 -1.01
C VAL A 417 -1.08 12.92 -0.13
N TYR A 418 -0.06 12.22 0.32
CA TYR A 418 -0.12 10.99 1.10
C TYR A 418 0.68 11.11 2.40
N PRO A 419 0.21 11.93 3.35
CA PRO A 419 0.94 12.18 4.58
C PRO A 419 1.08 10.92 5.43
N GLU A 420 2.21 10.79 6.12
CA GLU A 420 2.41 9.80 7.18
C GLU A 420 2.04 10.40 8.54
N LEU A 421 1.28 9.67 9.34
CA LEU A 421 0.70 10.18 10.60
C LEU A 421 1.50 9.77 11.86
N ILE A 422 2.65 9.12 11.72
CA ILE A 422 3.50 8.65 12.83
C ILE A 422 4.32 9.75 13.52
N GLY A 423 4.38 10.94 12.92
CA GLY A 423 5.12 12.10 13.42
C GLY A 423 4.36 13.39 13.18
N HIS A 424 4.92 14.51 13.63
CA HIS A 424 4.29 15.83 13.55
C HIS A 424 5.15 16.88 12.81
N GLN A 425 6.18 16.43 12.06
CA GLN A 425 7.09 17.34 11.36
C GLN A 425 6.52 17.78 10.00
N GLU A 426 6.17 16.86 9.10
CA GLU A 426 5.58 17.21 7.79
C GLU A 426 4.06 16.98 7.69
N SER A 427 3.45 16.46 8.76
CA SER A 427 2.01 16.26 8.88
C SER A 427 1.55 16.57 10.30
N GLU A 428 0.24 16.67 10.53
CA GLU A 428 -0.31 16.89 11.87
C GLU A 428 -0.20 15.65 12.78
N GLY A 429 -0.10 14.44 12.22
CA GLY A 429 -0.03 13.18 12.97
C GLY A 429 -1.00 13.11 14.16
N CYS A 430 -0.44 13.02 15.37
CA CYS A 430 -1.17 12.98 16.65
C CYS A 430 -1.78 14.35 17.05
N PHE A 431 -1.25 15.47 16.56
CA PHE A 431 -1.78 16.82 16.82
C PHE A 431 -3.15 17.08 16.18
N ARG A 432 -3.66 16.16 15.35
CA ARG A 432 -5.09 16.13 14.99
C ARG A 432 -6.01 16.02 16.21
N CYS A 433 -5.52 15.44 17.32
CA CYS A 433 -6.23 15.35 18.60
C CYS A 433 -5.49 16.09 19.73
N HIS A 434 -4.16 16.05 19.74
CA HIS A 434 -3.31 16.62 20.79
C HIS A 434 -2.90 18.05 20.46
N ASN A 435 -3.81 19.01 20.65
CA ASN A 435 -3.62 20.40 20.22
C ASN A 435 -4.19 21.44 21.19
N ASP A 436 -4.55 21.05 22.42
CA ASP A 436 -5.19 21.89 23.44
C ASP A 436 -6.59 22.44 23.08
N GLN A 437 -7.15 22.09 21.91
CA GLN A 437 -8.45 22.58 21.44
C GLN A 437 -9.62 21.65 21.79
N PHE A 438 -9.33 20.38 22.08
CA PHE A 438 -10.33 19.40 22.47
C PHE A 438 -10.63 19.52 23.96
N LYS A 439 -11.84 20.00 24.28
CA LYS A 439 -12.27 20.19 25.67
C LYS A 439 -13.49 19.34 26.00
N SER A 440 -13.51 18.82 27.22
CA SER A 440 -14.67 18.15 27.79
C SER A 440 -15.56 19.10 28.57
N GLU A 441 -16.80 18.69 28.85
CA GLU A 441 -17.74 19.46 29.69
C GLU A 441 -17.20 19.71 31.11
N THR A 442 -16.33 18.82 31.60
CA THR A 442 -15.69 18.95 32.92
C THR A 442 -14.43 19.83 32.91
N GLY A 443 -14.06 20.41 31.76
CA GLY A 443 -12.89 21.26 31.61
C GLY A 443 -11.57 20.52 31.34
N ARG A 444 -11.57 19.18 31.25
CA ARG A 444 -10.39 18.42 30.80
C ARG A 444 -10.06 18.76 29.34
N VAL A 445 -8.76 18.84 29.03
CA VAL A 445 -8.23 19.18 27.71
C VAL A 445 -7.30 18.08 27.21
N ILE A 446 -7.33 17.77 25.91
CA ILE A 446 -6.33 16.90 25.28
C ILE A 446 -5.08 17.73 24.96
N SER A 447 -4.03 17.54 25.75
CA SER A 447 -2.88 18.45 25.73
C SER A 447 -1.95 18.25 24.52
N LYS A 448 -1.35 19.35 24.05
CA LYS A 448 -0.27 19.39 23.04
C LYS A 448 1.14 19.17 23.63
N ASP A 449 1.29 18.90 24.93
CA ASP A 449 2.61 18.71 25.54
C ASP A 449 3.42 17.59 24.86
N CYS A 450 4.55 17.95 24.23
CA CYS A 450 5.45 17.02 23.55
C CYS A 450 5.92 15.88 24.46
N ASN A 451 6.04 16.15 25.77
CA ASN A 451 6.48 15.17 26.76
C ASN A 451 5.49 14.02 26.96
N LEU A 452 4.27 14.11 26.46
CA LEU A 452 3.33 12.98 26.45
C LEU A 452 3.84 11.85 25.54
N CYS A 453 4.51 12.21 24.44
CA CYS A 453 4.88 11.29 23.38
C CYS A 453 6.35 10.88 23.45
N HIS A 454 7.24 11.84 23.70
CA HIS A 454 8.68 11.60 23.75
C HIS A 454 9.39 12.59 24.66
N SER A 455 10.58 12.23 25.13
CA SER A 455 11.48 13.14 25.81
C SER A 455 12.73 13.37 24.97
N ILE A 456 13.12 14.63 24.81
CA ILE A 456 14.36 14.99 24.12
C ILE A 456 15.49 14.80 25.11
N ILE A 457 16.31 13.77 24.90
CA ILE A 457 17.41 13.44 25.81
C ILE A 457 18.77 13.91 25.30
N GLY A 458 18.83 14.33 24.04
CA GLY A 458 19.96 15.06 23.50
C GLY A 458 19.60 15.82 22.24
N GLN A 459 20.22 16.98 22.03
CA GLN A 459 20.10 17.74 20.79
C GLN A 459 21.30 18.66 20.60
N GLY A 460 21.58 19.04 19.35
CA GLY A 460 22.58 20.05 19.03
C GLY A 460 23.45 19.73 17.83
N LYS A 461 24.50 20.53 17.67
CA LYS A 461 25.55 20.30 16.67
C LYS A 461 26.56 19.26 17.18
N PRO A 462 27.20 18.49 16.28
CA PRO A 462 28.28 17.59 16.67
C PRO A 462 29.37 18.31 17.47
N GLY A 463 29.76 17.74 18.62
CA GLY A 463 30.72 18.34 19.54
C GLY A 463 30.16 19.43 20.48
N LEU A 464 28.92 19.89 20.26
CA LEU A 464 28.20 20.88 21.09
C LEU A 464 26.83 20.36 21.54
N MET A 465 26.65 19.03 21.55
CA MET A 465 25.42 18.39 21.97
C MET A 465 25.12 18.67 23.44
N THR A 466 23.89 19.06 23.73
CA THR A 466 23.34 19.08 25.09
C THR A 466 22.63 17.77 25.37
N TYR A 467 22.76 17.24 26.58
CA TYR A 467 22.12 16.00 27.01
C TYR A 467 21.36 16.20 28.32
N SER A 468 20.25 15.49 28.49
CA SER A 468 19.56 15.37 29.78
C SER A 468 19.77 13.97 30.38
N SER A 469 19.31 13.80 31.62
CA SER A 469 19.14 12.47 32.19
C SER A 469 17.96 11.75 31.52
N ILE A 470 17.91 10.41 31.64
CA ILE A 470 16.88 9.58 31.00
C ILE A 470 15.44 9.85 31.49
N ARG A 471 15.28 10.59 32.59
CA ARG A 471 13.98 10.95 33.19
C ARG A 471 13.60 12.41 33.01
N GLU A 472 14.47 13.19 32.40
CA GLU A 472 14.26 14.61 32.13
C GLU A 472 14.18 14.82 30.62
N SER A 473 13.41 15.82 30.19
CA SER A 473 13.40 16.26 28.81
C SER A 473 14.05 17.62 28.70
N LEU A 474 14.91 17.78 27.71
CA LEU A 474 15.31 19.08 27.23
C LEU A 474 14.11 19.81 26.62
N GLU A 475 14.10 21.12 26.74
CA GLU A 475 13.24 21.98 25.94
C GLU A 475 13.71 21.92 24.48
N PHE A 476 12.80 21.81 23.52
CA PHE A 476 13.16 21.73 22.11
C PHE A 476 13.89 22.99 21.65
N GLU A 477 15.01 22.80 20.94
CA GLU A 477 15.75 23.86 20.27
C GLU A 477 15.64 23.66 18.75
N HIS A 478 15.04 24.63 18.07
CA HIS A 478 14.97 24.61 16.62
C HIS A 478 16.37 24.88 16.03
N PRO A 479 16.83 24.12 15.01
CA PRO A 479 18.21 24.26 14.49
C PRO A 479 18.53 25.61 13.85
N VAL A 480 17.49 26.38 13.50
CA VAL A 480 17.56 27.75 13.01
C VAL A 480 16.83 28.65 14.00
N ASP A 481 17.34 29.85 14.24
CA ASP A 481 16.70 30.79 15.16
C ASP A 481 15.35 31.27 14.60
N ILE A 482 14.28 30.75 15.21
CA ILE A 482 12.89 31.13 14.99
C ILE A 482 12.24 31.63 16.29
N GLY A 483 13.06 32.02 17.27
CA GLY A 483 12.58 32.34 18.62
C GLY A 483 11.76 31.20 19.25
N THR A 484 10.52 31.50 19.62
CA THR A 484 9.60 30.57 20.28
C THR A 484 8.42 30.16 19.41
N ASP A 485 8.47 30.43 18.10
CA ASP A 485 7.34 30.19 17.19
C ASP A 485 6.89 28.72 17.20
N TRP A 486 7.82 27.77 17.41
CA TRP A 486 7.54 26.35 17.54
C TRP A 486 6.58 25.98 18.69
N LYS A 487 6.40 26.86 19.69
CA LYS A 487 5.46 26.64 20.80
C LYS A 487 4.02 26.85 20.37
N GLU A 488 3.79 27.85 19.52
CA GLU A 488 2.47 28.27 19.09
C GLU A 488 2.05 27.62 17.76
N ILE A 489 3.01 27.49 16.83
CA ILE A 489 2.79 27.01 15.46
C ILE A 489 3.21 25.54 15.34
N ASN A 490 2.43 24.73 14.61
CA ASN A 490 2.82 23.34 14.37
C ASN A 490 3.99 23.26 13.39
N CYS A 491 4.93 22.34 13.63
CA CYS A 491 6.10 22.15 12.75
C CYS A 491 5.68 21.91 11.28
N SER A 492 4.59 21.19 11.09
CA SER A 492 3.97 20.90 9.79
C SER A 492 3.56 22.14 9.00
N GLU A 493 3.26 23.26 9.65
CA GLU A 493 2.87 24.49 8.94
C GLU A 493 4.01 25.06 8.11
N CYS A 494 5.26 24.94 8.58
CA CYS A 494 6.46 25.34 7.84
C CYS A 494 7.06 24.17 7.06
N HIS A 495 7.19 23.00 7.69
CA HIS A 495 7.96 21.90 7.10
C HIS A 495 7.20 21.07 6.05
N LYS A 496 5.87 21.21 5.92
CA LYS A 496 5.10 20.49 4.88
C LYS A 496 5.41 20.96 3.45
N SER A 497 5.84 22.21 3.27
CA SER A 497 6.13 22.77 1.92
C SER A 497 7.62 22.81 1.59
N LEU A 498 8.45 22.16 2.41
CA LEU A 498 9.91 22.13 2.35
C LEU A 498 10.66 23.41 2.71
N TYR A 499 9.97 24.51 3.07
CA TYR A 499 10.47 25.67 3.81
C TYR A 499 9.31 26.45 4.43
#